data_AF-A0AA86ZRW8-F1
#
_entry.id   AF-A0AA86ZRW8-F1
#
_cell.length_a   1.000
_cell.length_b   1.000
_cell.length_c   1.000
_cell.angle_alpha   90.00
_cell.angle_beta   90.00
_cell.angle_gamma   90.00
#
_symmetry.space_group_name_H-M   'P 1'
#
loop_
_entity.id
_entity.type
_entity.pdbx_description
1 polymer ?
#
loop_
_entity_poly.entity_id
_entity_poly.type
_entity_poly.pdbx_seq_one_letter_code
_entity_poly.pdbx_strand_id
1 'polypeptide(L)'
;MMTGISKKPLVVYYSSTSNNTARFVEKLDCNSIRIPIKLSKEISVSEEYILITPTYSGGHGTTGAVPKQVIHFLNKLANRQKCIGVIASGNTNFGNSF
;
A
#
# COMPACT_ATOMS: atom_id res chain seq x y z
N MET A 1 -3.87 -9.49 -36.06
CA MET A 1 -3.17 -8.39 -35.38
C MET A 1 -3.86 -8.08 -34.05
N MET A 2 -3.11 -7.57 -33.07
CA MET A 2 -3.45 -7.30 -31.66
C MET A 2 -3.33 -8.50 -30.69
N THR A 3 -2.09 -8.90 -30.41
CA THR A 3 -1.74 -9.56 -29.15
C THR A 3 -1.78 -8.51 -28.03
N GLY A 4 -2.92 -8.34 -27.39
CA GLY A 4 -3.02 -7.47 -26.22
C GLY A 4 -2.30 -8.11 -25.04
N ILE A 5 -1.02 -7.79 -24.83
CA ILE A 5 -0.36 -8.07 -23.55
C ILE A 5 -1.10 -7.21 -22.53
N SER A 6 -1.95 -7.83 -21.71
CA SER A 6 -2.57 -7.14 -20.57
C SER A 6 -1.45 -6.62 -19.67
N LYS A 7 -1.33 -5.29 -19.54
CA LYS A 7 -0.35 -4.66 -18.67
C LYS A 7 -0.59 -5.14 -17.23
N LYS A 8 0.43 -5.72 -16.59
CA LYS A 8 0.33 -6.12 -15.18
C LYS A 8 0.01 -4.89 -14.33
N PRO A 9 -0.94 -4.97 -13.37
CA PRO A 9 -1.27 -3.83 -12.53
C PRO A 9 -0.07 -3.38 -11.71
N LEU A 10 0.01 -2.09 -11.40
CA LEU A 10 1.00 -1.55 -10.47
C LEU A 10 0.40 -1.54 -9.06
N VAL A 11 1.11 -2.18 -8.14
CA VAL A 11 0.82 -2.16 -6.71
C VAL A 11 1.84 -1.27 -6.01
N VAL A 12 1.37 -0.24 -5.32
CA VAL A 12 2.20 0.47 -4.33
C VAL A 12 1.83 -0.09 -2.98
N TYR A 13 2.82 -0.50 -2.17
CA TYR A 13 2.52 -1.10 -0.88
C TYR A 13 3.43 -0.61 0.23
N TYR A 14 2.91 -0.64 1.45
CA TYR A 14 3.72 -0.48 2.65
C TYR A 14 3.80 -1.79 3.42
N SER A 15 4.97 -2.06 3.97
CA SER A 15 5.20 -3.17 4.90
C SER A 15 6.25 -2.76 5.91
N SER A 16 5.97 -2.96 7.20
CA SER A 16 6.96 -2.78 8.27
C SER A 16 8.04 -3.87 8.24
N THR A 17 8.91 -3.85 9.25
CA THR A 17 9.97 -4.84 9.48
C THR A 17 9.46 -6.27 9.66
N SER A 18 8.18 -6.46 10.04
CA SER A 18 7.54 -7.79 10.09
C SER A 18 7.37 -8.45 8.72
N ASN A 19 7.41 -7.66 7.64
CA ASN A 19 7.30 -8.10 6.24
C ASN A 19 6.02 -8.87 5.86
N ASN A 20 4.95 -8.84 6.65
CA ASN A 20 3.69 -9.54 6.33
C ASN A 20 3.11 -9.12 4.98
N THR A 21 2.91 -7.81 4.75
CA THR A 21 2.38 -7.30 3.48
C THR A 21 3.34 -7.52 2.32
N ALA A 22 4.66 -7.42 2.56
CA ALA A 22 5.66 -7.72 1.53
C ALA A 22 5.55 -9.16 1.02
N ARG A 23 5.49 -10.15 1.93
CA ARG A 23 5.30 -11.56 1.55
C ARG A 23 4.00 -11.82 0.81
N PHE A 24 2.94 -11.06 1.10
CA PHE A 24 1.69 -11.16 0.34
C PHE A 24 1.88 -10.65 -1.09
N VAL A 25 2.45 -9.45 -1.25
CA VAL A 25 2.67 -8.82 -2.57
C VAL A 25 3.64 -9.63 -3.43
N GLU A 26 4.68 -10.23 -2.86
CA GLU A 26 5.65 -11.09 -3.57
C GLU A 26 5.00 -12.31 -4.25
N LYS A 27 3.81 -12.72 -3.79
CA LYS A 27 3.06 -13.85 -4.38
C LYS A 27 2.07 -13.42 -5.47
N LEU A 28 1.90 -12.11 -5.70
CA LEU A 28 0.98 -11.59 -6.70
C LEU A 28 1.68 -11.45 -8.05
N ASP A 29 0.96 -11.74 -9.14
CA ASP A 29 1.45 -11.47 -10.49
C ASP A 29 1.24 -9.99 -10.89
N CYS A 30 2.02 -9.10 -10.27
CA CYS A 30 1.92 -7.65 -10.47
C CYS A 30 3.28 -6.96 -10.48
N ASN A 31 3.34 -5.75 -11.02
CA ASN A 31 4.47 -4.85 -10.77
C ASN A 31 4.28 -4.22 -9.39
N SER A 32 5.33 -4.07 -8.60
CA SER A 32 5.19 -3.48 -7.26
C SER A 32 6.29 -2.49 -6.88
N ILE A 33 5.89 -1.47 -6.10
CA ILE A 33 6.79 -0.46 -5.51
C ILE A 33 6.52 -0.40 -4.01
N ARG A 34 7.58 -0.53 -3.21
CA ARG A 34 7.49 -0.46 -1.74
C ARG A 34 7.67 0.98 -1.25
N ILE A 35 6.71 1.47 -0.48
CA ILE A 35 6.86 2.72 0.30
C ILE A 35 7.98 2.51 1.34
N PRO A 36 9.01 3.38 1.39
CA PRO A 36 10.12 3.23 2.31
C PRO A 36 9.69 3.18 3.79
N ILE A 37 10.39 2.37 4.60
CA ILE A 37 10.16 2.34 6.06
C ILE A 37 10.65 3.64 6.73
N LYS A 38 11.80 4.15 6.29
CA LYS A 38 12.39 5.40 6.82
C LYS A 38 11.62 6.60 6.29
N LEU A 39 11.04 7.42 7.17
CA LEU A 39 10.26 8.61 6.82
C LEU A 39 11.07 9.69 6.07
N SER A 40 12.40 9.69 6.20
CA SER A 40 13.28 10.59 5.44
C SER A 40 13.45 10.21 3.96
N LYS A 41 12.98 9.01 3.57
CA LYS A 41 12.99 8.55 2.19
C LYS A 41 11.59 8.67 1.60
N GLU A 42 11.53 9.17 0.38
CA GLU A 42 10.27 9.38 -0.32
C GLU A 42 10.32 8.74 -1.71
N ILE A 43 9.14 8.43 -2.24
CA ILE A 43 8.96 7.94 -3.61
C ILE A 43 7.88 8.77 -4.31
N SER A 44 7.98 8.84 -5.64
CA SER A 44 6.98 9.42 -6.52
C SER A 44 6.51 8.36 -7.51
N VAL A 45 5.21 8.31 -7.78
CA VAL A 45 4.61 7.34 -8.71
C VAL A 45 3.83 8.11 -9.77
N SER A 46 4.16 7.89 -11.03
CA SER A 46 3.59 8.62 -12.18
C SER A 46 2.46 7.86 -12.90
N GLU A 47 2.30 6.57 -12.61
CA GLU A 47 1.31 5.67 -13.21
C GLU A 47 0.20 5.32 -12.22
N GLU A 48 -0.97 4.94 -12.73
CA GLU A 48 -2.07 4.48 -11.88
C GLU A 48 -1.69 3.24 -11.06
N TYR A 49 -2.08 3.21 -9.80
CA TYR A 49 -1.74 2.12 -8.89
C TYR A 49 -2.87 1.77 -7.91
N ILE A 50 -2.83 0.53 -7.43
CA ILE A 50 -3.60 0.07 -6.27
C ILE A 50 -2.69 0.14 -5.05
N LEU A 51 -3.17 0.76 -3.97
CA LEU A 51 -2.47 0.82 -2.69
C LEU A 51 -2.76 -0.44 -1.86
N ILE A 52 -1.73 -1.14 -1.39
CA ILE A 52 -1.87 -2.21 -0.39
C ILE A 52 -1.19 -1.80 0.92
N THR A 53 -1.95 -1.69 2.01
CA THR A 53 -1.43 -1.19 3.30
C THR A 53 -1.95 -1.99 4.50
N PRO A 54 -1.11 -2.29 5.51
CA PRO A 54 -1.58 -2.83 6.77
C PRO A 54 -2.25 -1.75 7.64
N THR A 55 -3.10 -2.19 8.57
CA THR A 55 -3.72 -1.37 9.63
C THR A 55 -2.92 -1.42 10.94
N TYR A 56 -2.67 -0.27 11.60
CA TYR A 56 -1.88 -0.13 12.84
C TYR A 56 -2.56 0.61 14.01
N SER A 57 -3.88 0.65 14.08
CA SER A 57 -4.58 1.34 15.19
C SER A 57 -4.49 0.64 16.55
N GLY A 58 -3.90 -0.57 16.62
CA GLY A 58 -3.75 -1.32 17.87
C GLY A 58 -5.07 -1.76 18.52
N GLY A 59 -6.18 -1.74 17.78
CA GLY A 59 -7.51 -2.05 18.31
C GLY A 59 -8.22 -0.88 18.99
N HIS A 60 -7.68 0.34 18.91
CA HIS A 60 -8.24 1.55 19.52
C HIS A 60 -8.90 2.47 18.48
N GLY A 61 -9.96 1.97 17.82
CA GLY A 61 -10.68 2.72 16.80
C GLY A 61 -9.83 2.99 15.55
N THR A 62 -10.03 4.15 14.93
CA THR A 62 -9.40 4.49 13.63
C THR A 62 -8.15 5.36 13.77
N THR A 63 -7.91 5.96 14.94
CA THR A 63 -6.73 6.79 15.19
C THR A 63 -5.46 5.95 15.05
N GLY A 64 -4.55 6.37 14.17
CA GLY A 64 -3.31 5.64 13.90
C GLY A 64 -3.48 4.39 13.03
N ALA A 65 -4.67 4.14 12.46
CA ALA A 65 -4.90 3.00 11.56
C ALA A 65 -3.97 3.00 10.34
N VAL A 66 -3.72 4.19 9.76
CA VAL A 66 -2.85 4.32 8.58
C VAL A 66 -1.39 4.54 9.03
N PRO A 67 -0.43 3.75 8.54
CA PRO A 67 0.99 3.98 8.82
C PRO A 67 1.44 5.38 8.40
N LYS A 68 2.27 6.05 9.22
CA LYS A 68 2.76 7.41 8.93
C LYS A 68 3.42 7.53 7.55
N GLN A 69 4.14 6.50 7.12
CA GLN A 69 4.79 6.44 5.81
C GLN A 69 3.77 6.53 4.66
N VAL A 70 2.61 5.88 4.82
CA VAL A 70 1.52 5.90 3.85
C VAL A 70 0.84 7.26 3.84
N ILE A 71 0.65 7.88 5.02
CA ILE A 71 0.15 9.26 5.13
C ILE A 71 1.08 10.22 4.38
N HIS A 72 2.38 10.18 4.64
CA HIS A 72 3.36 11.04 3.95
C HIS A 72 3.36 10.84 2.44
N PHE A 73 3.26 9.58 2.00
CA PHE A 73 3.16 9.23 0.59
C PHE A 73 1.89 9.81 -0.07
N LEU A 74 0.72 9.69 0.58
CA LEU A 74 -0.56 10.18 0.07
C LEU A 74 -0.78 11.69 0.26
N ASN A 75 -0.04 12.35 1.13
CA ASN A 75 -0.09 13.81 1.27
C ASN A 75 0.45 14.52 0.02
N LYS A 76 1.33 13.86 -0.74
CA LYS A 76 1.79 14.34 -2.05
C LYS A 76 0.68 14.19 -3.09
N LEU A 77 0.17 15.32 -3.60
CA LEU A 77 -0.90 15.34 -4.60
C LEU A 77 -0.58 14.48 -5.83
N ALA A 78 0.66 14.56 -6.33
CA ALA A 78 1.12 13.79 -7.49
C ALA A 78 0.97 12.27 -7.30
N ASN A 79 1.20 11.77 -6.09
CA ASN A 79 0.99 10.35 -5.76
C ASN A 79 -0.49 10.05 -5.54
N ARG A 80 -1.21 10.91 -4.83
CA ARG A 80 -2.62 10.67 -4.48
C ARG A 80 -3.53 10.61 -5.71
N GLN A 81 -3.28 11.45 -6.71
CA GLN A 81 -4.06 11.48 -7.96
C GLN A 81 -3.93 10.22 -8.81
N LYS A 82 -2.93 9.38 -8.55
CA LYS A 82 -2.70 8.12 -9.27
C LYS A 82 -3.25 6.89 -8.53
N CYS A 83 -3.74 7.05 -7.29
CA CYS A 83 -4.35 5.97 -6.54
C CYS A 83 -5.74 5.68 -7.12
N ILE A 84 -5.94 4.49 -7.68
CA ILE A 84 -7.23 4.08 -8.26
C ILE A 84 -8.01 3.10 -7.36
N GLY A 85 -7.41 2.68 -6.24
CA GLY A 85 -8.04 1.78 -5.29
C GLY A 85 -7.14 1.46 -4.09
N VAL A 86 -7.74 0.94 -3.03
CA VAL A 86 -7.03 0.53 -1.80
C VAL A 86 -7.46 -0.87 -1.36
N ILE A 87 -6.48 -1.66 -0.94
CA ILE A 87 -6.67 -2.95 -0.26
C ILE A 87 -5.98 -2.83 1.10
N ALA A 88 -6.76 -2.92 2.18
CA ALA A 88 -6.24 -2.94 3.53
C ALA A 88 -5.99 -4.38 4.00
N SER A 89 -4.99 -4.57 4.86
CA SER A 89 -4.77 -5.84 5.56
C SER A 89 -4.70 -5.63 7.07
N GLY A 90 -5.00 -6.68 7.83
CA GLY A 90 -5.01 -6.63 9.28
C GLY A 90 -5.03 -8.02 9.89
N ASN A 91 -5.44 -8.09 11.15
CA ASN A 91 -5.66 -9.34 11.86
C ASN A 91 -7.08 -9.32 12.44
N THR A 92 -7.88 -10.33 12.13
CA THR A 92 -9.28 -10.47 12.58
C THR A 92 -9.43 -10.47 14.10
N ASN A 93 -8.37 -10.76 14.85
CA ASN A 93 -8.34 -10.68 16.31
C ASN A 93 -8.61 -9.25 16.83
N PHE A 94 -8.49 -8.22 16.00
CA PHE A 94 -8.81 -6.83 16.35
C PHE A 94 -10.31 -6.47 16.20
N GLY A 95 -11.17 -7.45 15.88
CA GLY A 95 -12.63 -7.25 15.83
C GLY A 95 -13.04 -6.15 14.86
N ASN A 96 -13.84 -5.19 15.32
CA ASN A 96 -14.33 -4.06 14.50
C ASN A 96 -13.23 -3.09 14.03
N SER A 97 -11.97 -3.31 14.42
CA SER A 97 -10.81 -2.56 13.93
C SER A 97 -10.03 -3.29 12.82
N PHE A 98 -10.52 -4.46 12.36
CA PHE A 98 -10.00 -5.19 11.18
C PHE A 98 -10.54 -4.62 9.88
#